data_AF-A0AA51X5D1-F1
#
_entry.id   AF-A0AA51X5D1-F1
#
_cell.length_a   1.000
_cell.length_b   1.000
_cell.length_c   1.000
_cell.angle_alpha   90.00
_cell.angle_beta   90.00
_cell.angle_gamma   90.00
#
_symmetry.space_group_name_H-M   'P 1'
#
loop_
_entity.id
_entity.type
_entity.pdbx_description
1 polymer ?
#
loop_
_entity_poly.entity_id
_entity_poly.type
_entity_poly.pdbx_seq_one_letter_code
_entity_poly.pdbx_strand_id
1 'polypeptide(L)'
;MDEIFGGIPMARLKPSDDKKLRALASIDSKVAEQLKKHDQLTAQLSDFLHQQKAQSRKNRNRELMIIGSCIWAEAEINERFKAGLTELLNRHATRQTDRKFLASRSWEIIENEDIENASVCTSPATPE
;
A
#
# COMPACT_ATOMS: atom_id res chain seq x y z
N MET A 1 -16.72 5.04 -3.69
CA MET A 1 -16.35 4.67 -5.07
C MET A 1 -15.03 3.92 -5.01
N ASP A 2 -15.06 2.62 -4.70
CA ASP A 2 -13.88 1.75 -4.65
C ASP A 2 -14.22 0.38 -5.28
N GLU A 3 -14.49 0.38 -6.58
CA GLU A 3 -14.75 -0.84 -7.36
C GLU A 3 -14.01 -0.81 -8.70
N ILE A 4 -12.67 -0.69 -8.74
CA ILE A 4 -11.94 -0.82 -10.03
C ILE A 4 -10.60 -1.58 -9.93
N PHE A 5 -10.43 -2.49 -8.99
CA PHE A 5 -9.43 -3.56 -9.14
C PHE A 5 -9.98 -4.88 -8.60
N GLY A 6 -11.08 -5.32 -9.20
CA GLY A 6 -11.50 -6.71 -9.13
C GLY A 6 -10.33 -7.57 -9.59
N GLY A 7 -9.72 -8.30 -8.66
CA GLY A 7 -8.63 -9.21 -8.95
C GLY A 7 -9.10 -10.16 -10.03
N ILE A 8 -8.51 -10.05 -11.23
CA ILE A 8 -8.74 -11.02 -12.29
C ILE A 8 -8.35 -12.38 -11.68
N PRO A 9 -9.31 -13.30 -11.49
CA PRO A 9 -8.96 -14.62 -11.00
C PRO A 9 -8.04 -15.21 -12.07
N MET A 10 -6.78 -15.39 -11.71
CA MET A 10 -5.81 -16.10 -12.55
C MET A 10 -6.52 -17.35 -13.07
N ALA A 11 -6.54 -17.55 -14.38
CA ALA A 11 -7.06 -18.77 -15.01
C ALA A 11 -6.13 -19.96 -14.71
N ARG A 12 -5.83 -20.19 -13.44
CA ARG A 12 -5.20 -21.42 -12.96
C ARG A 12 -6.27 -22.49 -13.09
N LEU A 13 -5.92 -23.56 -13.80
CA LEU A 13 -6.69 -24.79 -13.81
C LEU A 13 -7.01 -25.18 -12.35
N LYS A 14 -8.26 -25.58 -12.12
CA LYS A 14 -8.64 -26.09 -10.80
C LYS A 14 -7.77 -27.32 -10.50
N PRO A 15 -7.38 -27.57 -9.24
CA PRO A 15 -6.52 -28.69 -8.88
C PRO A 15 -7.03 -30.06 -9.37
N SER A 16 -8.35 -30.22 -9.47
CA SER A 16 -9.01 -31.41 -10.01
C SER A 16 -8.77 -31.58 -11.52
N ASP A 17 -8.84 -30.50 -12.28
CA ASP A 17 -8.71 -30.52 -13.74
C ASP A 17 -7.23 -30.63 -14.15
N ASP A 18 -6.32 -30.00 -13.40
CA ASP A 18 -4.87 -30.18 -13.58
C ASP A 18 -4.44 -31.65 -13.36
N LYS A 19 -4.98 -32.31 -12.34
CA LYS A 19 -4.71 -33.74 -12.09
C LYS A 19 -5.18 -34.64 -13.24
N LYS A 20 -6.35 -34.34 -13.83
CA LYS A 20 -6.90 -35.07 -14.99
C LYS A 20 -6.09 -34.82 -16.25
N LEU A 21 -5.68 -33.58 -16.51
CA LEU A 21 -4.89 -33.21 -17.67
C LEU A 21 -3.47 -33.80 -17.61
N ARG A 22 -2.85 -33.87 -16.43
CA ARG A 22 -1.57 -34.55 -16.24
C ARG A 22 -1.67 -36.07 -16.48
N ALA A 23 -2.76 -36.69 -16.05
CA ALA A 23 -3.01 -38.11 -16.33
C ALA A 23 -3.19 -38.35 -17.85
N LEU A 24 -3.94 -37.49 -18.54
CA LEU A 24 -4.11 -37.56 -20.00
C LEU A 24 -2.83 -37.24 -20.77
N ALA A 25 -2.01 -36.30 -20.30
CA ALA A 25 -0.71 -35.96 -20.87
C ALA A 25 0.28 -37.15 -20.83
N SER A 26 0.13 -38.06 -19.87
CA SER A 26 0.96 -39.28 -19.82
C SER A 26 0.64 -40.29 -20.93
N ILE A 27 -0.53 -40.15 -21.57
CA ILE A 27 -1.06 -41.07 -22.58
C ILE A 27 -1.04 -40.42 -23.98
N ASP A 28 -1.36 -39.12 -24.08
CA ASP A 28 -1.39 -38.36 -25.32
C ASP A 28 -0.34 -37.25 -25.37
N SER A 29 0.61 -37.39 -26.30
CA SER A 29 1.66 -36.42 -26.59
C SER A 29 1.14 -35.00 -26.89
N LYS A 30 -0.02 -34.86 -27.55
CA LYS A 30 -0.60 -33.53 -27.86
C LYS A 30 -1.10 -32.83 -26.60
N VAL A 31 -1.68 -33.58 -25.66
CA VAL A 31 -2.12 -33.05 -24.37
C VAL A 31 -0.91 -32.66 -23.51
N ALA A 32 0.18 -33.45 -23.56
CA ALA A 32 1.43 -33.09 -22.90
C ALA A 32 2.04 -31.79 -23.42
N GLU A 33 2.06 -31.60 -24.74
CA GLU A 33 2.55 -30.36 -25.36
C GLU A 33 1.69 -29.14 -24.99
N GLN A 34 0.37 -29.30 -25.00
CA GLN A 34 -0.56 -28.22 -24.60
C GLN A 34 -0.42 -27.86 -23.13
N LEU A 35 -0.29 -28.84 -22.24
CA LEU A 35 -0.08 -28.61 -20.82
C LEU A 35 1.25 -27.89 -20.56
N LYS A 36 2.32 -28.30 -21.25
CA LYS A 36 3.63 -27.63 -21.17
C LYS A 36 3.54 -26.16 -21.62
N LYS A 37 2.83 -25.88 -22.72
CA LYS A 37 2.60 -24.50 -23.19
C LYS A 37 1.78 -23.69 -22.18
N HIS A 38 0.74 -24.28 -21.62
CA HIS A 38 -0.09 -23.65 -20.59
C HIS A 38 0.73 -23.29 -19.34
N ASP A 39 1.56 -24.22 -18.85
CA ASP A 39 2.43 -23.99 -17.70
C ASP A 39 3.47 -22.90 -17.98
N GLN A 40 4.05 -22.91 -19.18
CA GLN A 40 5.01 -21.89 -19.61
C GLN A 40 4.38 -20.49 -19.68
N LEU A 41 3.19 -20.36 -20.26
CA LEU A 41 2.46 -19.09 -20.32
C LEU A 41 2.04 -18.63 -18.92
N THR A 42 1.63 -19.56 -18.05
CA THR A 42 1.27 -19.24 -16.66
C THR A 42 2.47 -18.70 -15.88
N ALA A 43 3.64 -19.32 -16.05
CA ALA A 43 4.88 -18.86 -15.43
C ALA A 43 5.31 -17.48 -15.96
N GLN A 44 5.29 -17.28 -17.28
CA GLN A 44 5.60 -15.98 -17.89
C GLN A 44 4.66 -14.87 -17.41
N LEU A 45 3.37 -15.18 -17.28
CA LEU A 45 2.38 -14.21 -16.78
C LEU A 45 2.63 -13.90 -15.30
N SER A 46 2.95 -14.90 -14.47
CA SER A 46 3.30 -14.62 -13.06
C SER A 46 4.55 -13.75 -12.95
N ASP A 47 5.58 -14.02 -13.74
CA ASP A 47 6.82 -13.23 -13.74
C ASP A 47 6.56 -11.79 -14.19
N PHE A 48 5.78 -11.61 -15.26
CA PHE A 48 5.38 -10.29 -15.74
C PHE A 48 4.61 -9.51 -14.68
N LEU A 49 3.63 -10.13 -14.01
CA LEU A 49 2.88 -9.47 -12.93
C LEU A 49 3.77 -9.13 -11.73
N HIS A 50 4.72 -10.00 -11.37
CA HIS A 50 5.69 -9.72 -10.32
C HIS A 50 6.58 -8.54 -10.67
N GLN A 51 7.06 -8.47 -11.92
CA GLN A 51 7.85 -7.34 -12.42
C GLN A 51 7.02 -6.05 -12.43
N GLN A 52 5.78 -6.09 -12.90
CA GLN A 52 4.88 -4.94 -12.93
C GLN A 52 4.60 -4.43 -11.50
N LYS A 53 4.33 -5.33 -10.55
CA LYS A 53 4.13 -4.96 -9.13
C LYS A 53 5.41 -4.37 -8.52
N ALA A 54 6.58 -4.92 -8.85
CA ALA A 54 7.86 -4.36 -8.40
C ALA A 54 8.08 -2.96 -8.97
N GLN A 55 7.81 -2.75 -10.27
CA GLN A 55 7.96 -1.46 -10.92
C GLN A 55 6.96 -0.43 -10.38
N SER A 56 5.71 -0.83 -10.15
CA SER A 56 4.69 0.02 -9.55
C SER A 56 5.12 0.50 -8.15
N ARG A 57 5.67 -0.39 -7.31
CA ARG A 57 6.24 -0.01 -6.00
C ARG A 57 7.41 0.97 -6.13
N LYS A 58 8.32 0.76 -7.08
CA LYS A 58 9.43 1.69 -7.35
C LYS A 58 8.91 3.07 -7.75
N ASN A 59 7.94 3.12 -8.65
CA ASN A 59 7.33 4.37 -9.12
C ASN A 59 6.62 5.09 -7.97
N ARG A 60 5.83 4.37 -7.16
CA ARG A 60 5.14 4.93 -5.98
C ARG A 60 6.14 5.48 -4.94
N ASN A 61 7.21 4.75 -4.66
CA ASN A 61 8.25 5.23 -3.74
C ASN A 61 8.94 6.49 -4.29
N ARG A 62 9.20 6.55 -5.59
CA ARG A 62 9.76 7.74 -6.24
C ARG A 62 8.82 8.93 -6.14
N GLU A 63 7.54 8.72 -6.39
CA GLU A 63 6.49 9.74 -6.25
C GLU A 63 6.47 10.31 -4.82
N LEU A 64 6.45 9.45 -3.81
CA LEU A 64 6.49 9.86 -2.40
C LEU A 64 7.75 10.64 -2.03
N MET A 65 8.91 10.23 -2.55
CA MET A 65 10.19 10.93 -2.33
C MET A 65 10.16 12.34 -2.93
N ILE A 66 9.69 12.48 -4.18
CA ILE A 66 9.62 13.77 -4.86
C ILE A 66 8.66 14.69 -4.10
N ILE A 67 7.42 14.24 -3.87
CA ILE A 67 6.40 15.03 -3.17
C ILE A 67 6.89 15.40 -1.77
N GLY A 68 7.42 14.43 -1.02
CA GLY A 68 7.93 14.64 0.34
C GLY A 68 9.07 15.66 0.37
N SER A 69 10.00 15.62 -0.59
CA SER A 69 11.11 16.59 -0.66
C SER A 69 10.62 18.01 -0.94
N CYS A 70 9.63 18.19 -1.83
CA CYS A 70 9.05 19.51 -2.11
C CYS A 70 8.31 20.07 -0.89
N ILE A 71 7.50 19.24 -0.24
CA ILE A 71 6.75 19.63 0.97
C ILE A 71 7.74 20.02 2.09
N TRP A 72 8.82 19.26 2.26
CA TRP A 72 9.86 19.56 3.24
C TRP A 72 10.52 20.91 2.96
N ALA A 73 10.94 21.15 1.71
CA ALA A 73 11.57 22.41 1.32
C ALA A 73 10.65 23.62 1.54
N GLU A 74 9.35 23.49 1.23
CA GLU A 74 8.37 24.56 1.48
C GLU A 74 8.19 24.82 2.99
N ALA A 75 8.18 23.77 3.82
CA ALA A 75 8.06 23.89 5.27
C ALA A 75 9.28 24.55 5.94
N GLU A 76 10.46 24.51 5.31
CA GLU A 76 11.65 25.23 5.79
C GLU A 76 11.54 26.75 5.54
N ILE A 77 10.84 27.16 4.49
CA ILE A 77 10.73 28.57 4.08
C ILE A 77 9.50 29.23 4.73
N ASN A 78 8.39 28.49 4.82
CA ASN A 78 7.08 29.02 5.19
C ASN A 78 6.59 28.44 6.52
N GLU A 79 6.70 29.23 7.58
CA GLU A 79 6.30 28.83 8.93
C GLU A 79 4.79 28.51 9.04
N ARG A 80 3.94 29.24 8.31
CA ARG A 80 2.49 28.97 8.30
C ARG A 80 2.19 27.62 7.64
N PHE A 81 2.90 27.30 6.56
CA PHE A 81 2.79 26.00 5.91
C PHE A 81 3.28 24.89 6.84
N LYS A 82 4.42 25.09 7.50
CA LYS A 82 4.96 24.16 8.50
C LYS A 82 3.95 23.86 9.61
N ALA A 83 3.31 24.89 10.18
CA ALA A 83 2.29 24.70 11.22
C ALA A 83 1.11 23.85 10.74
N GLY A 84 0.56 24.15 9.55
CA GLY A 84 -0.53 23.35 8.97
C GLY A 84 -0.12 21.91 8.66
N LEU A 85 1.13 21.71 8.21
CA LEU A 85 1.68 20.37 7.99
C LEU A 85 1.87 19.61 9.30
N THR A 86 2.31 20.27 10.37
CA THR A 86 2.43 19.67 11.71
C THR A 86 1.08 19.17 12.22
N GLU A 87 0.00 19.92 12.01
CA GLU A 87 -1.36 19.47 12.36
C GLU A 87 -1.74 18.20 11.59
N LEU A 88 -1.42 18.15 10.29
CA LEU A 88 -1.67 17.00 9.44
C LEU A 88 -0.85 15.77 9.88
N LEU A 89 0.42 15.98 10.23
CA LEU A 89 1.28 14.93 10.79
C LEU A 89 0.72 14.40 12.12
N ASN A 90 0.23 15.29 12.99
CA ASN A 90 -0.43 14.89 14.24
C ASN A 90 -1.69 14.04 14.02
N ARG A 91 -2.41 14.21 12.90
CA ARG A 91 -3.59 13.40 12.56
C ARG A 91 -3.23 12.05 11.94
N HIS A 92 -2.18 12.00 11.11
CA HIS A 92 -1.91 10.84 10.25
C HIS A 92 -0.70 9.99 10.66
N ALA A 93 0.26 10.53 11.42
CA ALA A 93 1.37 9.75 11.97
C ALA A 93 0.87 8.95 13.17
N THR A 94 0.39 7.72 12.96
CA THR A 94 -0.22 6.92 14.04
C THR A 94 0.80 6.08 14.82
N ARG A 95 1.93 5.73 14.20
CA ARG A 95 2.96 4.89 14.81
C ARG A 95 3.81 5.71 15.78
N GLN A 96 3.99 5.21 17.00
CA GLN A 96 4.78 5.88 18.03
C GLN A 96 6.26 6.03 17.63
N THR A 97 6.82 5.08 16.87
CA THR A 97 8.18 5.17 16.31
C THR A 97 8.34 6.40 15.42
N ASP A 98 7.34 6.67 14.59
CA ASP A 98 7.37 7.72 13.59
C ASP A 98 7.15 9.08 14.27
N ARG A 99 6.25 9.14 15.27
CA ARG A 99 6.08 10.33 16.12
C ARG A 99 7.36 10.71 16.86
N LYS A 100 8.02 9.75 17.52
CA LYS A 100 9.30 9.97 18.21
C LYS A 100 10.38 10.44 17.24
N PHE A 101 10.42 9.84 16.04
CA PHE A 101 11.34 10.27 14.99
C PHE A 101 11.09 11.73 14.58
N LEU A 102 9.84 12.14 14.35
CA LEU A 102 9.49 13.51 14.00
C LEU A 102 9.80 14.50 15.14
N ALA A 103 9.44 14.15 16.39
CA ALA A 103 9.75 14.97 17.56
C ALA A 103 11.26 15.20 17.71
N SER A 104 12.09 14.18 17.45
CA SER A 104 13.56 14.31 17.47
C SER A 104 14.12 15.27 16.39
N ARG A 105 13.31 15.63 15.40
CA ARG A 105 13.64 16.53 14.29
C ARG A 105 12.97 17.90 14.44
N SER A 106 12.62 18.28 15.67
CA SER A 106 12.03 19.58 16.00
C SER A 106 10.66 19.83 15.37
N TRP A 107 9.88 18.76 15.16
CA TRP A 107 8.45 18.86 14.86
C TRP A 107 7.66 18.83 16.16
N GLU A 108 6.69 19.73 16.29
CA GLU A 108 5.78 19.82 17.45
C GLU A 108 4.68 18.74 17.34
N ILE A 109 5.09 17.48 17.45
CA ILE A 109 4.18 16.32 17.43
C ILE A 109 3.70 16.03 18.85
N ILE A 110 2.38 16.07 19.03
CA ILE A 110 1.70 15.76 20.30
C ILE A 110 1.85 14.26 20.55
N GLU A 111 2.23 13.85 21.76
CA GLU A 111 2.30 12.42 22.09
C GLU A 111 0.88 11.86 22.26
N ASN A 112 0.68 10.58 21.90
CA ASN A 112 -0.67 9.99 21.91
C ASN A 112 -1.35 10.00 23.29
N GLU A 113 -0.57 10.10 24.38
CA GLU A 113 -1.08 10.20 25.76
C GLU A 113 -1.88 11.50 26.00
N ASP A 114 -1.65 12.55 25.22
CA ASP A 114 -2.36 13.83 25.33
C ASP A 114 -3.64 13.90 24.47
N ILE A 115 -3.78 13.04 23.47
CA ILE A 115 -4.94 13.03 22.55
C ILE A 115 -6.19 12.47 23.25
N GLU A 116 -6.02 11.48 24.13
CA GLU A 116 -7.12 10.95 24.95
C GLU A 116 -7.65 11.98 25.96
N ASN A 117 -6.78 12.84 26.50
CA ASN A 117 -7.18 13.89 27.44
C ASN A 117 -7.83 15.12 26.75
N ALA A 118 -7.44 15.44 25.52
CA ALA A 118 -8.05 16.54 24.76
C ALA A 118 -9.48 16.24 24.26
N SER A 119 -9.84 14.95 24.13
CA SER A 119 -11.17 14.53 23.66
C SER A 119 -12.25 14.53 24.75
N VAL A 120 -11.91 14.70 26.03
CA VAL A 120 -12.86 14.53 27.16
C VAL A 120 -13.43 15.86 27.68
N CYS A 121 -12.90 17.02 27.29
CA CYS A 121 -13.28 18.31 27.90
C CYS A 121 -14.27 19.20 27.12
N THR A 122 -14.92 18.72 26.07
CA THR A 122 -15.99 19.48 25.37
C THR A 122 -17.36 18.92 25.68
N SER A 123 -17.85 19.16 26.90
CA SER A 123 -19.28 19.15 27.19
C SER A 123 -19.83 20.57 27.04
N PRO A 124 -20.84 20.82 26.18
CA PRO A 124 -21.46 22.13 26.06
C PRO A 124 -22.33 22.39 27.30
N ALA A 125 -22.04 23.47 28.02
CA ALA A 125 -22.91 23.98 29.06
C ALA A 125 -24.22 24.50 28.42
N THR A 126 -25.34 23.93 28.83
CA THR A 126 -26.70 24.36 28.47
C THR A 126 -26.99 25.70 29.13
N PRO A 127 -27.44 26.75 28.41
CA PRO A 127 -27.94 27.97 29.03
C PRO A 127 -29.43 27.83 29.40
N GLU A 128 -29.78 28.37 30.58
CA GLU A 128 -31.14 28.55 31.13
C GLU A 128 -31.99 29.54 30.32
#